data_AF-A0A259TJP7-F1
#
_entry.id   AF-A0A259TJP7-F1
#
_cell.length_a   1.000
_cell.length_b   1.000
_cell.length_c   1.000
_cell.angle_alpha   90.00
_cell.angle_beta   90.00
_cell.angle_gamma   90.00
#
_symmetry.space_group_name_H-M   'P 1'
#
loop_
_entity.id
_entity.type
_entity.pdbx_description
1 polymer ?
#
loop_
_entity_poly.entity_id
_entity_poly.type
_entity_poly.pdbx_seq_one_letter_code
_entity_poly.pdbx_strand_id
1 'polypeptide(L)'
;MNESNGKEYVYKLISEIVRTEIRNLGLLSGEWHLGTVDSIVSTKKINVFIDGSTSSQTIPCNPDVAFKPGDHIYVIFVNGDSKDKFALCKRGI
;
A
#
# COMPACT_ATOMS: atom_id res chain seq x y z
N MET A 1 -23.37 -33.62 -19.18
CA MET A 1 -22.53 -32.68 -18.40
C MET A 1 -21.79 -33.49 -17.37
N ASN A 2 -20.47 -33.67 -17.52
CA ASN A 2 -19.68 -34.47 -16.58
C ASN A 2 -19.59 -33.75 -15.22
N GLU A 3 -19.79 -34.48 -14.13
CA GLU A 3 -19.77 -33.98 -12.75
C GLU A 3 -18.46 -33.24 -12.39
N SER A 4 -17.35 -33.54 -13.08
CA SER A 4 -16.07 -32.83 -12.95
C SER A 4 -16.18 -31.35 -13.32
N ASN A 5 -16.91 -31.02 -14.38
CA ASN A 5 -17.04 -29.65 -14.89
C ASN A 5 -17.95 -28.80 -13.99
N GLY A 6 -18.91 -29.43 -13.30
CA GLY A 6 -19.79 -28.75 -12.35
C GLY A 6 -19.07 -28.32 -11.07
N LYS A 7 -18.20 -29.20 -10.53
CA LYS A 7 -17.40 -28.87 -9.33
C LYS A 7 -16.39 -27.77 -9.60
N GLU A 8 -15.71 -27.81 -10.74
CA GLU A 8 -14.75 -26.79 -11.15
C GLU A 8 -15.40 -25.41 -11.31
N TYR A 9 -16.60 -25.37 -11.91
CA TYR A 9 -17.39 -24.15 -12.04
C TYR A 9 -17.77 -23.55 -10.68
N VAL A 10 -18.23 -24.37 -9.73
CA VAL A 10 -18.60 -23.91 -8.37
C VAL A 10 -17.37 -23.39 -7.61
N TYR A 11 -16.23 -24.07 -7.68
CA TYR A 11 -15.00 -23.61 -7.06
C TYR A 11 -14.54 -22.24 -7.59
N LYS A 12 -14.68 -22.03 -8.90
CA LYS A 12 -14.33 -20.76 -9.53
C LYS A 12 -15.23 -19.62 -9.05
N LEU A 13 -16.53 -19.86 -8.99
CA LEU A 13 -17.54 -18.91 -8.48
C LEU A 13 -17.27 -18.51 -7.03
N ILE A 14 -17.03 -19.50 -6.15
CA ILE A 14 -16.71 -19.24 -4.74
C ILE A 14 -15.41 -18.43 -4.62
N SER A 15 -14.39 -18.77 -5.42
CA SER A 15 -13.11 -18.05 -5.41
C SER A 15 -13.26 -16.59 -5.85
N GLU A 16 -14.13 -16.31 -6.83
CA GLU A 16 -14.42 -14.95 -7.30
C GLU A 16 -15.21 -14.13 -6.25
N ILE A 17 -16.18 -14.75 -5.59
CA ILE A 17 -16.93 -14.11 -4.48
C ILE A 17 -15.97 -13.78 -3.34
N VAL A 18 -15.16 -14.75 -2.89
CA VAL A 18 -14.22 -14.56 -1.79
C VAL A 18 -13.20 -13.46 -2.13
N ARG A 19 -12.62 -13.46 -3.34
CA ARG A 19 -11.70 -12.38 -3.76
C ARG A 19 -12.36 -11.01 -3.78
N THR A 20 -13.63 -10.95 -4.18
CA THR A 20 -14.41 -9.70 -4.22
C THR A 20 -14.66 -9.19 -2.80
N GLU A 21 -15.10 -10.04 -1.88
CA GLU A 21 -15.32 -9.67 -0.49
C GLU A 21 -14.02 -9.24 0.19
N ILE A 22 -12.94 -10.00 0.03
CA ILE A 22 -11.65 -9.63 0.64
C ILE A 22 -11.13 -8.30 0.03
N ARG A 23 -11.38 -8.00 -1.25
CA ARG A 23 -11.07 -6.68 -1.85
C ARG A 23 -11.96 -5.57 -1.29
N ASN A 24 -13.27 -5.79 -1.18
CA ASN A 24 -14.23 -4.83 -0.62
C ASN A 24 -13.91 -4.50 0.84
N LEU A 25 -13.40 -5.48 1.57
CA LEU A 25 -12.92 -5.33 2.95
C LEU A 25 -11.50 -4.72 3.03
N GLY A 26 -10.85 -4.42 1.90
CA GLY A 26 -9.50 -3.83 1.85
C GLY A 26 -8.37 -4.77 2.26
N LEU A 27 -8.62 -6.07 2.35
CA LEU A 27 -7.73 -7.05 2.97
C LEU A 27 -6.70 -7.69 2.03
N LEU A 28 -6.77 -7.46 0.71
CA LEU A 28 -5.89 -8.14 -0.27
C LEU A 28 -4.67 -7.37 -0.73
N SER A 29 -4.76 -6.08 -1.07
CA SER A 29 -3.64 -5.36 -1.69
C SER A 29 -3.98 -3.88 -1.79
N GLY A 30 -3.07 -3.00 -1.35
CA GLY A 30 -3.24 -1.56 -1.51
C GLY A 30 -2.75 -0.75 -0.31
N GLU A 31 -2.31 -1.40 0.76
CA GLU A 31 -1.70 -0.66 1.86
C GLU A 31 -0.26 -0.27 1.53
N TRP A 32 0.54 -1.16 0.94
CA TRP A 32 1.97 -0.91 0.79
C TRP A 32 2.32 -0.31 -0.56
N HIS A 33 2.82 0.91 -0.49
CA HIS A 33 3.27 1.74 -1.60
C HIS A 33 4.76 2.04 -1.46
N LEU A 34 5.38 2.41 -2.59
CA LEU A 34 6.79 2.77 -2.61
C LEU A 34 6.92 4.29 -2.60
N GLY A 35 7.82 4.81 -1.76
CA GLY A 35 8.09 6.22 -1.65
C GLY A 35 9.57 6.55 -1.87
N THR A 36 9.82 7.75 -2.37
CA THR A 36 11.14 8.40 -2.30
C THR A 36 10.98 9.70 -1.52
N VAL A 37 11.78 9.87 -0.48
CA VAL A 37 11.76 11.08 0.34
C VAL A 37 12.28 12.26 -0.47
N ASP A 38 11.49 13.32 -0.55
CA ASP A 38 11.84 14.58 -1.20
C ASP A 38 12.52 15.52 -0.21
N SER A 39 11.85 15.83 0.90
CA SER A 39 12.37 16.72 1.95
C SER A 39 11.81 16.38 3.34
N ILE A 40 12.52 16.80 4.38
CA ILE A 40 12.12 16.63 5.78
C ILE A 40 11.41 17.89 6.24
N VAL A 41 10.16 17.77 6.68
CA VAL A 41 9.38 18.90 7.22
C VAL A 41 9.57 19.00 8.73
N SER A 42 9.53 17.86 9.42
CA SER A 42 9.77 17.73 10.86
C SER A 42 10.13 16.29 11.22
N THR A 43 10.37 16.01 12.50
CA THR A 43 10.57 14.63 12.98
C THR A 43 9.36 13.72 12.79
N LYS A 44 8.17 14.27 12.50
CA LYS A 44 6.91 13.50 12.36
C LYS A 44 6.28 13.60 10.97
N LYS A 45 6.85 14.40 10.07
CA LYS A 45 6.30 14.65 8.73
C LYS A 45 7.40 14.83 7.70
N ILE A 46 7.19 14.24 6.54
CA ILE A 46 8.10 14.31 5.40
C ILE A 46 7.31 14.53 4.11
N ASN A 47 7.99 15.07 3.11
CA ASN A 47 7.50 15.18 1.74
C ASN A 47 8.01 13.97 0.94
N VAL A 48 7.12 13.30 0.20
CA VAL A 48 7.42 12.02 -0.46
C VAL A 48 6.80 11.98 -1.86
N PHE A 49 7.58 11.49 -2.82
CA PHE A 49 7.07 11.02 -4.11
C PHE A 49 6.62 9.57 -3.97
N ILE A 50 5.32 9.31 -4.15
CA ILE A 50 4.73 7.97 -3.99
C ILE A 50 4.47 7.36 -5.37
N ASP A 51 4.86 6.10 -5.55
CA ASP A 51 4.70 5.30 -6.78
C ASP A 51 5.18 6.00 -8.06
N GLY A 52 6.27 6.77 -7.97
CA GLY A 52 6.83 7.49 -9.12
C GLY A 52 6.04 8.74 -9.52
N SER A 53 5.13 9.23 -8.68
CA SER A 53 4.49 10.54 -8.83
C SER A 53 5.53 11.64 -9.05
N THR A 54 5.24 12.57 -9.98
CA THR A 54 6.06 13.78 -10.21
C THR A 54 5.80 14.87 -9.17
N SER A 55 4.73 14.74 -8.38
CA SER A 55 4.40 15.66 -7.29
C SER A 55 4.66 15.01 -5.93
N SER A 56 5.28 15.80 -5.07
CA SER A 56 5.60 15.46 -3.69
C SER A 56 4.41 15.73 -2.79
N GLN A 57 4.18 14.86 -1.82
CA GLN A 57 3.05 14.95 -0.90
C GLN A 57 3.56 14.91 0.55
N THR A 58 3.05 15.81 1.39
CA THR A 58 3.37 15.81 2.82
C THR A 58 2.59 14.72 3.53
N ILE A 59 3.28 13.78 4.16
CA ILE A 59 2.68 12.67 4.91
C ILE A 59 3.30 12.54 6.29
N PRO A 60 2.57 12.02 7.30
CA PRO A 60 3.16 11.62 8.57
C PRO A 60 4.16 10.47 8.39
N CYS A 61 5.15 10.40 9.28
CA CYS A 61 6.17 9.37 9.26
C CYS A 61 6.50 8.84 10.65
N ASN A 62 7.16 7.69 10.69
CA ASN A 62 7.71 7.12 11.90
C ASN A 62 8.81 8.02 12.48
N PRO A 63 8.63 8.62 13.67
CA PRO A 63 9.61 9.54 14.25
C PRO A 63 10.88 8.85 14.74
N ASP A 64 10.85 7.52 14.94
CA ASP A 64 11.99 6.74 15.39
C ASP A 64 12.94 6.37 14.23
N VAL A 65 12.57 6.71 12.99
CA VAL A 65 13.37 6.47 11.79
C VAL A 65 13.95 7.80 11.30
N ALA A 66 15.28 7.89 11.26
CA ALA A 66 16.00 9.05 10.74
C ALA A 66 15.98 9.09 9.20
N PHE A 67 14.89 9.59 8.61
CA PHE A 67 14.76 9.80 7.17
C PHE A 67 15.65 10.92 6.64
N LYS A 68 16.07 10.80 5.38
CA LYS A 68 16.84 11.79 4.62
C LYS A 68 16.26 11.92 3.20
N PRO A 69 16.39 13.10 2.56
CA PRO A 69 16.10 13.26 1.14
C PRO A 69 16.80 12.19 0.29
N GLY A 70 16.09 11.60 -0.65
CA GLY A 70 16.54 10.51 -1.51
C GLY A 70 16.35 9.11 -0.93
N ASP A 71 16.01 8.95 0.35
CA ASP A 71 15.73 7.63 0.92
C ASP A 71 14.55 6.97 0.19
N HIS A 72 14.72 5.70 -0.18
CA HIS A 72 13.61 4.84 -0.59
C HIS A 72 12.91 4.27 0.65
N ILE A 73 11.59 4.33 0.68
CA ILE A 73 10.78 4.00 1.85
C ILE A 73 9.56 3.17 1.48
N TYR A 74 8.98 2.53 2.49
CA TYR A 74 7.65 1.96 2.42
C TYR A 74 6.62 2.96 2.96
N VAL A 75 5.57 3.20 2.18
CA VAL A 75 4.42 4.03 2.55
C VAL A 75 3.22 3.12 2.72
N ILE A 76 2.48 3.32 3.80
CA ILE A 76 1.24 2.58 4.07
C ILE A 76 0.06 3.51 3.77
N PHE A 77 -0.91 3.08 2.96
CA PHE A 77 -2.24 3.67 2.87
C PHE A 77 -3.12 2.95 3.89
N VAL A 78 -3.51 3.65 4.96
CA VAL A 78 -4.25 3.09 6.07
C VAL A 78 -5.64 2.72 5.58
N ASN A 79 -6.03 1.46 5.74
CA ASN A 79 -7.28 0.92 5.21
C ASN A 79 -7.42 1.12 3.68
N GLY A 80 -6.31 1.25 2.95
CA GLY A 80 -6.30 1.49 1.51
C GLY A 80 -6.72 2.90 1.07
N ASP A 81 -6.87 3.87 1.97
CA ASP A 81 -7.18 5.25 1.61
C ASP A 81 -5.93 6.03 1.21
N SER A 82 -5.83 6.43 -0.06
CA SER A 82 -4.73 7.27 -0.56
C SER A 82 -4.62 8.65 0.10
N LYS A 83 -5.62 9.10 0.84
CA LYS A 83 -5.58 10.34 1.64
C LYS A 83 -5.06 10.10 3.05
N ASP A 84 -5.17 8.88 3.58
CA ASP A 84 -4.67 8.50 4.90
C ASP A 84 -3.45 7.59 4.76
N LYS A 85 -2.28 8.17 4.95
CA LYS A 85 -1.02 7.52 4.57
C LYS A 85 0.11 7.83 5.51
N PHE A 86 1.01 6.87 5.69
CA PHE A 86 2.08 6.92 6.68
C PHE A 86 3.39 6.32 6.16
N ALA A 87 4.50 7.02 6.32
CA ALA A 87 5.83 6.49 6.02
C ALA A 87 6.35 5.64 7.20
N LEU A 88 6.45 4.33 7.00
CA LEU A 88 6.80 3.40 8.08
C LEU A 88 8.31 3.29 8.32
N CYS A 89 9.06 2.92 7.28
CA CYS A 89 10.47 2.59 7.39
C CYS A 89 11.20 2.74 6.05
N LYS A 90 12.53 2.72 6.10
CA LYS A 90 13.37 2.69 4.91
C LYS A 90 13.28 1.32 4.25
N ARG A 91 13.27 1.31 2.92
CA ARG A 91 13.44 0.09 2.13
C ARG A 91 14.91 -0.29 2.21
N GLY A 92 15.20 -1.41 2.87
CA GLY A 92 16.56 -1.97 2.91
C GLY A 92 17.05 -2.24 1.49
N ILE A 93 18.28 -1.82 1.21
CA ILE A 93 19.07 -2.30 0.08
C ILE A 93 19.91 -3.46 0.59
#